data_AF-A0A8S3KAV1-F1
#
_entry.id   AF-A0A8S3KAV1-F1
#
_cell.length_a   1.000
_cell.length_b   1.000
_cell.length_c   1.000
_cell.angle_alpha   90.00
_cell.angle_beta   90.00
_cell.angle_gamma   90.00
#
_symmetry.space_group_name_H-M   'P 1'
#
loop_
_entity.id
_entity.type
_entity.pdbx_description
1 polymer ?
#
loop_
_entity_poly.entity_id
_entity_poly.type
_entity_poly.pdbx_seq_one_letter_code
_entity_poly.pdbx_strand_id
1 'polypeptide(L)'
;EDEKRPHNVVSLVFSALTALPLLVLLILWLKIGFNLSGLPLGLSPLGFHISHAAVFALMFFYWKCLNMFQTMRYLALVCIPLFLFGHRVLATLAARR
;
A
#
# COMPACT_ATOMS: atom_id res chain seq x y z
N GLU A 1 18.83 14.04 31.52
CA GLU A 1 19.31 12.64 31.52
C GLU A 1 18.64 11.92 30.37
N ASP A 2 19.34 10.99 29.71
CA ASP A 2 18.75 10.21 28.62
C ASP A 2 17.67 9.28 29.16
N GLU A 3 16.52 9.26 28.51
CA GLU A 3 15.44 8.35 28.86
C GLU A 3 15.84 6.90 28.59
N LYS A 4 15.69 6.05 29.61
CA LYS A 4 16.09 4.64 29.53
C LYS A 4 15.19 3.91 28.53
N ARG A 5 15.78 3.42 27.43
CA ARG A 5 15.07 2.62 26.42
C ARG A 5 14.86 1.17 26.88
N PRO A 6 13.78 0.51 26.44
CA PRO A 6 13.56 -0.91 26.72
C PRO A 6 14.64 -1.77 26.07
N HIS A 7 14.83 -2.98 26.61
CA HIS A 7 15.81 -3.92 26.09
C HIS A 7 15.47 -4.36 24.66
N ASN A 8 16.46 -4.38 23.77
CA ASN A 8 16.27 -4.64 22.34
C ASN A 8 15.52 -5.93 22.02
N VAL A 9 15.74 -6.99 22.82
CA VAL A 9 15.04 -8.28 22.63
C VAL A 9 13.54 -8.13 22.83
N VAL A 10 13.10 -7.34 23.82
CA VAL A 10 11.68 -7.10 24.07
C VAL A 10 11.07 -6.36 22.89
N SER A 11 11.70 -5.28 22.44
CA SER A 11 11.25 -4.51 21.26
C SER A 11 11.16 -5.37 20.00
N LEU A 12 12.14 -6.27 19.78
CA LEU A 12 12.15 -7.17 18.64
C LEU A 12 11.01 -8.19 18.70
N VAL A 13 10.77 -8.80 19.86
CA VAL A 13 9.67 -9.76 20.06
C VAL A 13 8.32 -9.09 19.75
N PHE A 14 8.04 -7.91 20.31
CA PHE A 14 6.78 -7.20 20.03
C PHE A 14 6.65 -6.75 18.57
N SER A 15 7.75 -6.35 17.93
CA SER A 15 7.76 -6.03 16.50
C SER A 15 7.40 -7.25 15.64
N ALA A 16 7.95 -8.42 15.97
CA ALA A 16 7.63 -9.67 15.29
C ALA A 16 6.16 -10.09 15.53
N LEU A 17 5.68 -9.99 16.79
CA LEU A 17 4.27 -10.27 17.12
C LEU A 17 3.31 -9.37 16.33
N THR A 18 3.67 -8.10 16.11
CA THR A 18 2.86 -7.16 15.31
C THR A 18 2.79 -7.56 13.84
N ALA A 19 3.81 -8.25 13.31
CA ALA A 19 3.83 -8.76 11.94
C ALA A 19 3.06 -10.09 11.76
N LEU A 20 2.80 -10.83 12.85
CA LEU A 20 2.15 -12.15 12.77
C LEU A 20 0.77 -12.15 12.10
N PRO A 21 -0.15 -11.19 12.36
CA PRO A 21 -1.46 -11.20 11.71
C PRO A 21 -1.37 -11.13 10.19
N LEU A 22 -0.40 -10.38 9.65
CA LEU A 22 -0.15 -10.31 8.21
C LEU A 22 0.32 -11.65 7.66
N LEU A 23 1.23 -12.33 8.36
CA LEU A 23 1.70 -13.66 7.97
C LEU A 23 0.57 -14.69 7.99
N VAL A 24 -0.28 -14.67 9.02
CA VAL A 24 -1.46 -15.55 9.11
C VAL A 24 -2.41 -15.30 7.94
N LEU A 25 -2.69 -14.03 7.60
CA LEU A 25 -3.52 -13.67 6.45
C LEU A 25 -2.99 -14.28 5.14
N LEU A 26 -1.69 -14.16 4.89
CA LEU A 26 -1.06 -14.70 3.68
C LEU A 26 -1.16 -16.23 3.62
N ILE A 27 -0.91 -16.93 4.74
CA ILE A 27 -1.05 -18.39 4.82
C ILE A 27 -2.49 -18.81 4.52
N LEU A 28 -3.48 -18.12 5.09
CA LEU A 28 -4.89 -18.44 4.89
C LEU A 28 -5.31 -18.22 3.44
N TRP A 29 -4.86 -17.14 2.79
CA TRP A 29 -5.10 -16.94 1.35
C TRP A 29 -4.52 -18.07 0.49
N LEU A 30 -3.31 -18.53 0.79
CA LEU A 30 -2.71 -19.66 0.08
C LEU A 30 -3.50 -20.96 0.29
N LYS A 31 -4.01 -21.20 1.50
CA LYS A 31 -4.82 -22.39 1.82
C LYS A 31 -6.19 -22.38 1.15
N ILE A 32 -6.86 -21.22 1.11
CA ILE A 32 -8.20 -21.07 0.51
C ILE A 32 -8.10 -21.09 -1.03
N GLY A 33 -6.93 -20.76 -1.57
CA GLY A 33 -6.71 -20.60 -3.01
C GLY A 33 -7.00 -19.16 -3.42
N PHE A 34 -5.95 -18.36 -3.57
CA PHE A 34 -6.07 -16.98 -4.00
C PHE A 34 -6.47 -16.91 -5.48
N ASN A 35 -7.64 -16.36 -5.78
CA ASN A 35 -8.14 -16.26 -7.14
C ASN A 35 -7.77 -14.91 -7.78
N LEU A 36 -6.85 -14.95 -8.74
CA LEU A 36 -6.46 -13.80 -9.57
C LEU A 36 -7.13 -13.78 -10.96
N SER A 37 -8.02 -14.73 -11.27
CA SER A 37 -8.61 -14.86 -12.62
C SER A 37 -9.42 -13.64 -13.04
N GLY A 38 -9.91 -12.86 -12.08
CA GLY A 38 -10.67 -11.62 -12.32
C GLY A 38 -9.81 -10.37 -12.46
N LEU A 39 -8.47 -10.47 -12.43
CA LEU A 39 -7.61 -9.29 -12.44
C LEU A 39 -7.51 -8.73 -13.88
N PRO A 40 -8.06 -7.53 -14.13
CA PRO A 40 -8.06 -6.99 -15.48
C PRO A 40 -6.67 -6.45 -15.82
N LEU A 41 -5.96 -7.07 -16.77
CA LEU A 41 -4.60 -6.66 -17.17
C LEU A 41 -4.58 -5.53 -18.22
N GLY A 42 -5.60 -4.66 -18.22
CA GLY A 42 -5.67 -3.52 -19.13
C GLY A 42 -4.81 -2.35 -18.68
N LEU A 43 -4.59 -1.39 -19.58
CA LEU A 43 -3.82 -0.16 -19.29
C LEU A 43 -4.36 0.61 -18.07
N SER A 44 -5.69 0.74 -17.95
CA SER A 44 -6.30 1.51 -16.86
C SER A 44 -6.16 0.81 -15.50
N PRO A 45 -6.48 -0.48 -15.32
CA PRO A 45 -6.18 -1.21 -14.08
C PRO A 45 -4.70 -1.17 -13.68
N LEU A 46 -3.79 -1.39 -14.63
CA LEU A 46 -2.35 -1.35 -14.36
C LEU A 46 -1.93 0.06 -13.94
N GLY A 47 -2.36 1.09 -14.67
CA GLY A 47 -2.11 2.49 -14.35
C GLY A 47 -2.66 2.87 -12.96
N PHE A 48 -3.84 2.36 -12.59
CA PHE A 48 -4.42 2.56 -11.26
C PHE A 48 -3.56 1.91 -10.17
N HIS A 49 -3.22 0.63 -10.29
CA HIS A 49 -2.41 -0.07 -9.27
C HIS A 49 -1.00 0.48 -9.14
N ILE A 50 -0.34 0.85 -10.25
CA ILE A 50 0.98 1.49 -10.24
C ILE A 50 0.91 2.83 -9.53
N SER A 51 -0.07 3.67 -9.86
CA SER A 51 -0.24 4.98 -9.23
C SER A 51 -0.57 4.85 -7.75
N HIS A 52 -1.36 3.84 -7.37
CA HIS A 52 -1.69 3.56 -5.97
C HIS A 52 -0.48 3.06 -5.18
N ALA A 53 0.33 2.17 -5.77
CA ALA A 53 1.60 1.73 -5.19
C ALA A 53 2.58 2.91 -5.02
N ALA A 54 2.60 3.85 -5.96
CA ALA A 54 3.40 5.06 -5.85
C ALA A 54 2.98 5.96 -4.68
N VAL A 55 1.68 6.01 -4.32
CA VAL A 55 1.23 6.70 -3.09
C VAL A 55 1.81 6.03 -1.84
N PHE A 56 1.74 4.70 -1.73
CA PHE A 56 2.34 3.99 -0.60
C PHE A 56 3.86 4.20 -0.50
N ALA A 57 4.57 4.13 -1.64
CA ALA A 57 5.99 4.42 -1.70
C ALA A 57 6.29 5.86 -1.26
N LEU A 58 5.48 6.83 -1.69
CA LEU A 58 5.62 8.23 -1.27
C LEU A 58 5.43 8.39 0.24
N MET A 59 4.50 7.66 0.86
CA MET A 59 4.32 7.70 2.32
C MET A 59 5.54 7.13 3.06
N PHE A 60 6.18 6.10 2.51
CA PHE A 60 7.46 5.60 3.05
C PHE A 60 8.56 6.66 2.96
N PHE A 61 8.69 7.37 1.83
CA PHE A 61 9.67 8.45 1.70
C PHE A 61 9.36 9.66 2.59
N TYR A 62 8.08 9.97 2.81
CA TYR A 62 7.67 10.96 3.81
C TYR A 62 8.15 10.59 5.21
N TRP A 63 7.96 9.34 5.61
CA TRP A 63 8.45 8.87 6.91
C TRP A 63 9.99 8.90 7.01
N LYS A 64 10.70 8.64 5.91
CA LYS A 64 12.17 8.52 5.92
C LYS A 64 12.92 9.84 5.74
N CYS A 65 12.49 10.72 4.83
CA CYS A 65 13.34 11.86 4.42
C CYS A 65 12.62 13.07 3.81
N LEU A 66 11.34 12.98 3.37
CA LEU A 66 10.65 14.12 2.76
C LEU A 66 9.96 15.00 3.82
N ASN A 67 9.93 16.31 3.56
CA ASN A 67 9.07 17.21 4.34
C ASN A 67 7.63 17.23 3.80
N MET A 68 6.73 17.86 4.56
CA MET A 68 5.30 17.93 4.24
C MET A 68 5.04 18.59 2.87
N PHE A 69 5.69 19.71 2.56
CA PHE A 69 5.46 20.42 1.30
C PHE A 69 5.93 19.62 0.09
N GLN A 70 7.09 18.95 0.18
CA GLN A 70 7.57 18.05 -0.86
C GLN A 70 6.61 16.89 -1.07
N THR A 71 6.17 16.26 0.03
CA THR A 71 5.23 15.13 -0.01
C THR A 71 3.92 15.54 -0.66
N MET A 72 3.34 16.68 -0.28
CA MET A 72 2.12 17.18 -0.89
C MET A 72 2.28 17.47 -2.39
N ARG A 73 3.42 18.04 -2.81
CA ARG A 73 3.69 18.29 -4.23
C ARG A 73 3.76 17.00 -5.04
N TYR A 74 4.49 16.00 -4.56
CA TYR A 74 4.57 14.70 -5.25
C TYR A 74 3.24 13.95 -5.19
N LEU A 75 2.51 14.03 -4.08
CA LEU A 75 1.19 13.44 -3.95
C LEU A 75 0.23 14.04 -4.96
N ALA A 76 0.23 15.37 -5.13
CA ALA A 76 -0.60 16.04 -6.14
C ALA A 76 -0.32 15.50 -7.56
N LEU A 77 0.94 15.26 -7.91
CA LEU A 77 1.31 14.69 -9.20
C LEU A 77 0.85 13.24 -9.36
N VAL A 78 1.02 12.40 -8.34
CA VAL A 78 0.62 10.97 -8.37
C VAL A 78 -0.90 10.80 -8.33
N CYS A 79 -1.62 11.73 -7.69
CA CYS A 79 -3.08 11.70 -7.60
C CYS A 79 -3.76 11.88 -8.96
N ILE A 80 -3.15 12.58 -9.92
CA ILE A 80 -3.72 12.78 -11.26
C ILE A 80 -3.96 11.44 -11.97
N PRO A 81 -2.93 10.62 -12.26
CA PRO A 81 -3.14 9.32 -12.88
C PRO A 81 -3.93 8.36 -11.99
N LEU A 82 -3.74 8.41 -10.66
CA LEU A 82 -4.53 7.60 -9.73
C LEU A 82 -6.03 7.86 -9.86
N PHE A 83 -6.44 9.12 -9.92
CA PHE A 83 -7.84 9.51 -10.06
C PHE A 83 -8.40 9.12 -11.43
N LEU A 84 -7.70 9.44 -12.52
CA LEU A 84 -8.18 9.16 -13.88
C LEU A 84 -8.33 7.65 -14.14
N PHE A 85 -7.29 6.88 -13.83
CA PHE A 85 -7.33 5.43 -14.01
C PHE A 85 -8.28 4.75 -13.02
N GLY A 86 -8.36 5.24 -11.78
CA GLY A 86 -9.28 4.73 -10.78
C GLY A 86 -10.74 4.92 -11.17
N HIS A 87 -11.10 6.13 -11.61
CA HIS A 87 -12.45 6.41 -12.10
C HIS A 87 -12.83 5.47 -13.26
N ARG A 88 -11.94 5.31 -14.25
CA ARG A 88 -12.20 4.43 -15.40
C ARG A 88 -12.34 2.96 -14.99
N VAL A 89 -11.50 2.46 -14.08
CA VAL A 89 -11.57 1.08 -13.57
C VAL A 89 -12.90 0.85 -12.86
N LEU A 90 -13.27 1.76 -11.94
CA LEU A 90 -14.50 1.65 -11.16
C LEU A 90 -15.75 1.79 -12.05
N ALA A 91 -15.75 2.72 -13.01
CA ALA A 91 -16.85 2.88 -13.97
C ALA A 91 -17.03 1.63 -14.85
N THR A 92 -15.92 1.05 -15.33
CA THR A 92 -15.95 -0.20 -16.12
C THR A 92 -16.48 -1.37 -15.29
N LEU A 93 -16.09 -1.45 -14.01
CA LEU A 93 -16.57 -2.50 -13.12
C LEU A 93 -18.06 -2.34 -12.80
N ALA A 94 -18.52 -1.11 -12.59
CA ALA A 94 -19.92 -0.80 -12.35
C ALA A 94 -20.80 -1.14 -13.58
N ALA A 95 -20.32 -0.86 -14.80
CA ALA A 95 -21.04 -1.17 -16.02
C ALA A 95 -21.10 -2.68 -16.36
N ARG A 96 -20.27 -3.51 -15.71
CA ARG A 96 -20.25 -4.98 -15.87
C ARG A 96 -21.09 -5.71 -14.81
N ARG A 97 -21.59 -4.99 -13.81
CA ARG A 97 -22.56 -5.50 -12.82
C ARG A 97 -23.97 -5.28 -13.32
#